data_AF-A0A7C4A0V4-F1
#
_entry.id   AF-A0A7C4A0V4-F1
#
_cell.length_a   1.000
_cell.length_b   1.000
_cell.length_c   1.000
_cell.angle_alpha   90.00
_cell.angle_beta   90.00
_cell.angle_gamma   90.00
#
_symmetry.space_group_name_H-M   'P 1'
#
loop_
_entity.id
_entity.type
_entity.pdbx_description
1 polymer ?
#
loop_
_entity_poly.entity_id
_entity_poly.type
_entity_poly.pdbx_seq_one_letter_code
_entity_poly.pdbx_strand_id
1 'polypeptide(L)'
;MSNYKNLPAPTPEGGMNRYLQEIRRFPMLEPEQEYMLAKRWVDHQDSKAAHQLVTSHLRLAAKIAMGYRGYGLPQAEVISEANVGLMQAVKRFDPEKGFRLATYAMWWIRASIQEYILRSWSLVKLGTTSGQKKLFFNLRKAKARIGALEEGDLRPENVKRIANDLNVTEAEVVSMNRRMSGGDASLNATVSSDGEGTMQWQDWLEDEDADQAGDYEKRDELEVRRDLLTQAMDVLNDREKDILTQRR
;
A
#
# COMPACT_ATOMS: atom_id res chain seq x y z
N MET A 1 43.09 5.69 9.95
CA MET A 1 41.74 5.10 9.85
C MET A 1 40.83 6.12 9.19
N SER A 2 40.38 5.86 7.96
CA SER A 2 39.52 6.79 7.22
C SER A 2 38.20 6.98 7.96
N ASN A 3 37.80 8.23 8.18
CA ASN A 3 36.60 8.57 8.95
C ASN A 3 35.35 8.43 8.07
N TYR A 4 34.73 7.25 8.09
CA TYR A 4 33.54 6.91 7.29
C TYR A 4 32.25 7.63 7.76
N LYS A 5 32.27 8.40 8.86
CA LYS A 5 31.08 9.11 9.39
C LYS A 5 30.56 10.26 8.52
N ASN A 6 31.39 10.80 7.61
CA ASN A 6 31.07 11.99 6.81
C ASN A 6 30.96 11.70 5.30
N LEU A 7 30.84 10.44 4.89
CA LEU A 7 30.58 10.15 3.49
C LEU A 7 29.19 10.68 3.14
N PRO A 8 29.02 11.45 2.04
CA PRO A 8 27.72 11.90 1.60
C PRO A 8 26.89 10.68 1.25
N ALA A 9 25.98 10.30 2.14
CA ALA A 9 25.00 9.27 1.85
C ALA A 9 24.13 9.80 0.70
N PRO A 10 23.94 9.04 -0.40
CA PRO A 10 23.00 9.43 -1.44
C PRO A 10 21.60 9.46 -0.81
N THR A 11 21.15 10.65 -0.42
CA THR A 11 19.79 10.83 0.09
C THR A 11 18.82 10.90 -1.08
N PRO A 12 17.65 10.24 -0.99
CA PRO A 12 16.61 10.34 -2.01
C PRO A 12 16.21 11.79 -2.34
N GLU A 13 16.30 12.69 -1.35
CA GLU A 13 16.00 14.12 -1.50
C GLU A 13 17.00 14.88 -2.38
N GLY A 14 18.30 14.56 -2.27
CA GLY A 14 19.34 15.15 -3.12
C GLY A 14 19.17 14.75 -4.59
N GLY A 15 18.76 13.50 -4.83
CA GLY A 15 18.40 13.00 -6.17
C GLY A 15 17.15 13.68 -6.73
N MET A 16 16.13 13.87 -5.90
CA MET A 16 14.87 14.51 -6.30
C MET A 16 15.06 15.97 -6.75
N ASN A 17 15.83 16.75 -6.00
CA ASN A 17 16.08 18.15 -6.38
C ASN A 17 16.82 18.28 -7.72
N ARG A 18 17.81 17.40 -7.96
CA ARG A 18 18.52 17.33 -9.25
C ARG A 18 17.56 16.96 -10.39
N TYR A 19 16.74 15.94 -10.18
CA TYR A 19 15.72 15.54 -11.16
C TYR A 19 14.78 16.70 -11.51
N LEU A 20 14.28 17.44 -10.52
CA LEU A 20 13.39 18.59 -10.75
C LEU A 20 14.07 19.73 -11.54
N GLN A 21 15.39 19.89 -11.42
CA GLN A 21 16.16 20.84 -12.23
C GLN A 21 16.37 20.33 -13.66
N GLU A 22 16.66 19.04 -13.83
CA GLU A 22 16.87 18.43 -15.15
C GLU A 22 15.60 18.47 -16.01
N ILE A 23 14.44 18.13 -15.44
CA ILE A 23 13.19 18.14 -16.21
C ILE A 23 12.76 19.53 -16.68
N ARG A 24 13.28 20.60 -16.07
CA ARG A 24 13.03 21.99 -16.49
C ARG A 24 13.82 22.37 -17.74
N ARG A 25 14.91 21.65 -18.05
CA ARG A 25 15.75 21.91 -19.23
C ARG A 25 15.09 21.45 -20.53
N PHE A 26 14.14 20.51 -20.45
CA PHE A 26 13.42 20.07 -21.64
C PHE A 26 12.45 21.16 -22.13
N PRO A 27 12.46 21.46 -23.44
CA PRO A 27 11.54 22.43 -24.02
C PRO A 27 10.10 21.91 -24.00
N MET A 28 9.15 22.82 -23.88
CA MET A 28 7.73 22.52 -24.10
C MET A 28 7.46 22.42 -25.59
N LEU A 29 6.61 21.47 -25.98
CA LEU A 29 6.24 21.27 -27.38
C LEU A 29 5.04 22.15 -27.75
N GLU A 30 5.16 22.78 -28.91
CA GLU A 30 4.03 23.42 -29.56
C GLU A 30 3.00 22.38 -30.03
N PRO A 31 1.71 22.73 -30.18
CA PRO A 31 0.66 21.77 -30.56
C PRO A 31 0.98 21.00 -31.84
N GLU A 32 1.52 21.68 -32.86
CA GLU A 32 1.88 21.07 -34.14
C GLU A 32 3.03 20.06 -33.99
N GLN A 33 4.04 20.40 -33.18
CA GLN A 33 5.17 19.51 -32.90
C GLN A 33 4.71 18.26 -32.14
N GLU A 34 3.83 18.43 -31.15
CA GLU A 34 3.21 17.33 -30.41
C GLU A 34 2.45 16.40 -31.34
N TYR A 35 1.65 16.93 -32.26
CA TYR A 35 0.93 16.14 -33.26
C TYR A 35 1.88 15.36 -34.16
N MET A 36 2.90 16.01 -34.73
CA MET A 36 3.85 15.35 -35.62
C MET A 36 4.64 14.23 -34.92
N LEU A 37 5.06 14.45 -33.68
CA LEU A 37 5.76 13.43 -32.88
C LEU A 37 4.82 12.27 -32.50
N ALA A 38 3.59 12.57 -32.11
CA ALA A 38 2.59 11.56 -31.78
C ALA A 38 2.24 10.70 -33.01
N LYS A 39 2.07 11.32 -34.18
CA LYS A 39 1.81 10.62 -35.44
C LYS A 39 2.97 9.70 -35.83
N ARG A 40 4.21 10.18 -35.75
CA ARG A 40 5.41 9.34 -35.96
C ARG A 40 5.48 8.14 -35.02
N TRP A 41 5.11 8.33 -33.76
CA TRP A 41 5.04 7.23 -32.80
C TRP A 41 3.96 6.20 -33.18
N VAL A 42 2.76 6.66 -33.55
CA VAL A 42 1.65 5.77 -33.93
C VAL A 42 1.94 5.00 -35.22
N ASP A 43 2.44 5.69 -36.25
CA ASP A 43 2.63 5.13 -37.59
C ASP A 43 3.89 4.26 -37.69
N HIS A 44 4.96 4.64 -36.97
CA HIS A 44 6.29 4.04 -37.15
C HIS A 44 6.92 3.50 -35.87
N GLN A 45 6.24 3.59 -34.71
CA GLN A 45 6.78 3.20 -33.40
C GLN A 45 8.15 3.83 -33.11
N ASP A 46 8.33 5.09 -33.53
CA ASP A 46 9.58 5.81 -33.38
C ASP A 46 9.89 6.14 -31.91
N SER A 47 10.87 5.43 -31.34
CA SER A 47 11.30 5.59 -29.95
C SER A 47 11.84 6.99 -29.63
N LYS A 48 12.43 7.70 -30.61
CA LYS A 48 12.91 9.07 -30.41
C LYS A 48 11.74 10.04 -30.28
N ALA A 49 10.68 9.84 -31.06
CA ALA A 49 9.48 10.64 -30.98
C ALA A 49 8.77 10.44 -29.63
N ALA A 50 8.62 9.18 -29.19
CA ALA A 50 8.08 8.88 -27.86
C ALA A 50 8.93 9.49 -26.74
N HIS A 51 10.26 9.41 -26.84
CA HIS A 51 11.16 10.01 -25.86
C HIS A 51 10.92 11.52 -25.74
N GLN A 52 10.85 12.26 -26.85
CA GLN A 52 10.59 13.71 -26.85
C GLN A 52 9.21 14.05 -26.27
N LEU A 53 8.18 13.27 -26.60
CA LEU A 53 6.83 13.43 -26.02
C LEU A 53 6.83 13.24 -24.50
N VAL A 54 7.52 12.22 -24.01
CA VAL A 54 7.63 11.96 -22.56
C VAL A 54 8.43 13.08 -21.89
N THR A 55 9.63 13.42 -22.37
CA THR A 55 10.52 14.39 -21.72
C THR A 55 9.93 15.79 -21.61
N SER A 56 9.18 16.23 -22.63
CA SER A 56 8.49 17.52 -22.63
C SER A 56 7.38 17.61 -21.58
N HIS A 57 6.82 16.48 -21.16
CA HIS A 57 5.69 16.39 -20.22
C HIS A 57 6.09 15.95 -18.80
N LEU A 58 7.37 15.70 -18.52
CA LEU A 58 7.83 15.32 -17.17
C LEU A 58 7.47 16.36 -16.10
N ARG A 59 7.43 17.64 -16.46
CA ARG A 59 7.01 18.73 -15.56
C ARG A 59 5.55 18.60 -15.12
N LEU A 60 4.68 18.11 -16.01
CA LEU A 60 3.27 17.83 -15.69
C LEU A 60 3.16 16.65 -14.72
N ALA A 61 3.87 15.56 -15.00
CA ALA A 61 3.89 14.37 -14.12
C ALA A 61 4.37 14.74 -12.71
N ALA A 62 5.48 15.47 -12.60
CA ALA A 62 5.98 15.97 -11.32
C ALA A 62 4.96 16.88 -10.61
N LYS A 63 4.31 17.82 -11.31
CA LYS A 63 3.29 18.70 -10.73
C LYS A 63 2.10 17.92 -10.17
N ILE A 64 1.62 16.89 -10.87
CA ILE A 64 0.52 16.05 -10.40
C ILE A 64 0.97 15.23 -9.18
N ALA A 65 2.15 14.62 -9.23
CA ALA A 65 2.72 13.83 -8.13
C ALA A 65 2.86 14.62 -6.83
N MET A 66 3.25 15.91 -6.90
CA MET A 66 3.37 16.77 -5.72
C MET A 66 2.04 16.99 -4.98
N GLY A 67 0.89 16.79 -5.65
CA GLY A 67 -0.43 16.83 -5.03
C GLY A 67 -0.72 15.66 -4.09
N TYR A 68 0.09 14.60 -4.13
CA TYR A 68 -0.08 13.37 -3.34
C TYR A 68 0.90 13.26 -2.16
N ARG A 69 1.58 14.35 -1.79
CA ARG A 69 2.54 14.36 -0.67
C ARG A 69 1.92 13.97 0.69
N GLY A 70 0.61 14.15 0.84
CA GLY A 70 -0.11 13.94 2.10
C GLY A 70 -0.33 12.47 2.50
N TYR A 71 0.13 11.50 1.71
CA TYR A 71 -0.03 10.07 2.00
C TYR A 71 1.17 9.43 2.73
N GLY A 72 2.23 10.19 3.03
CA GLY A 72 3.38 9.69 3.79
C GLY A 72 4.39 8.85 2.99
N LEU A 73 4.19 8.72 1.67
CA LEU A 73 5.09 7.96 0.79
C LEU A 73 6.26 8.82 0.28
N PRO A 74 7.43 8.22 -0.01
CA PRO A 74 8.56 8.95 -0.59
C PRO A 74 8.17 9.64 -1.90
N GLN A 75 8.33 10.96 -1.95
CA GLN A 75 7.86 11.75 -3.09
C GLN A 75 8.56 11.38 -4.40
N ALA A 76 9.82 10.93 -4.34
CA ALA A 76 10.57 10.46 -5.49
C ALA A 76 9.95 9.20 -6.12
N GLU A 77 9.41 8.28 -5.30
CA GLU A 77 8.71 7.09 -5.78
C GLU A 77 7.38 7.45 -6.44
N VAL A 78 6.61 8.36 -5.81
CA VAL A 78 5.36 8.87 -6.40
C VAL A 78 5.60 9.54 -7.76
N ILE A 79 6.69 10.29 -7.91
CA ILE A 79 7.08 10.90 -9.20
C ILE A 79 7.49 9.82 -10.22
N SER A 80 8.18 8.78 -9.77
CA SER A 80 8.57 7.67 -10.65
C SER A 80 7.34 6.95 -11.21
N GLU A 81 6.35 6.69 -10.36
CA GLU A 81 5.07 6.10 -10.77
C GLU A 81 4.23 7.03 -11.65
N ALA A 82 4.34 8.35 -11.44
CA ALA A 82 3.77 9.35 -12.34
C ALA A 82 4.38 9.29 -13.74
N ASN A 83 5.70 9.10 -13.83
CA ASN A 83 6.42 8.95 -15.10
C ASN A 83 6.01 7.65 -15.81
N VAL A 84 5.82 6.55 -15.08
CA VAL A 84 5.28 5.29 -15.64
C VAL A 84 3.88 5.53 -16.23
N GLY A 85 3.01 6.24 -15.51
CA GLY A 85 1.69 6.63 -16.02
C GLY A 85 1.76 7.51 -17.27
N LEU A 86 2.69 8.45 -17.32
CA LEU A 86 2.93 9.28 -18.51
C LEU A 86 3.39 8.43 -19.71
N MET A 87 4.30 7.47 -19.51
CA MET A 87 4.73 6.56 -20.57
C MET A 87 3.58 5.70 -21.10
N GLN A 88 2.71 5.21 -20.20
CA GLN A 88 1.50 4.48 -20.58
C GLN A 88 0.54 5.35 -21.38
N ALA A 89 0.41 6.64 -21.02
CA ALA A 89 -0.39 7.60 -21.77
C ALA A 89 0.16 7.79 -23.20
N VAL A 90 1.46 8.04 -23.35
CA VAL A 90 2.08 8.22 -24.68
C VAL A 90 1.90 6.97 -25.54
N LYS A 91 2.03 5.77 -24.95
CA LYS A 91 1.83 4.50 -25.68
C LYS A 91 0.42 4.35 -26.25
N ARG A 92 -0.60 4.91 -25.59
CA ARG A 92 -2.03 4.77 -25.95
C ARG A 92 -2.65 6.06 -26.49
N PHE A 93 -1.85 7.11 -26.66
CA PHE A 93 -2.32 8.41 -27.11
C PHE A 93 -2.66 8.35 -28.60
N ASP A 94 -3.79 8.95 -28.95
CA ASP A 94 -4.29 9.03 -30.31
C ASP A 94 -4.34 10.51 -30.73
N PRO A 95 -3.44 10.95 -31.63
CA PRO A 95 -3.37 12.34 -32.06
C PRO A 95 -4.57 12.79 -32.90
N GLU A 96 -5.32 11.87 -33.52
CA GLU A 96 -6.44 12.18 -34.40
C GLU A 96 -7.69 12.64 -33.62
N LYS A 97 -7.72 12.44 -32.30
CA LYS A 97 -8.82 12.88 -31.43
C LYS A 97 -8.86 14.39 -31.18
N GLY A 98 -7.83 15.14 -31.58
CA GLY A 98 -7.82 16.60 -31.51
C GLY A 98 -7.66 17.22 -30.10
N PHE A 99 -7.30 16.42 -29.08
CA PHE A 99 -7.00 16.91 -27.74
C PHE A 99 -5.51 16.85 -27.45
N ARG A 100 -5.01 17.77 -26.62
CA ARG A 100 -3.60 17.80 -26.17
C ARG A 100 -3.24 16.54 -25.39
N LEU A 101 -2.01 16.05 -25.56
CA LEU A 101 -1.45 14.92 -24.81
C LEU A 101 -1.56 15.15 -23.30
N ALA A 102 -1.29 16.38 -22.84
CA ALA A 102 -1.39 16.74 -21.42
C ALA A 102 -2.75 16.40 -20.79
N THR A 103 -3.86 16.60 -21.52
CA THR A 103 -5.21 16.30 -21.06
C THR A 103 -5.41 14.80 -20.89
N TYR A 104 -4.95 14.01 -21.85
CA TYR A 104 -5.04 12.55 -21.80
C TYR A 104 -4.12 11.95 -20.74
N ALA A 105 -2.87 12.41 -20.69
CA ALA A 105 -1.84 11.93 -19.77
C ALA A 105 -2.21 12.16 -18.31
N MET A 106 -2.93 13.25 -18.00
CA MET A 106 -3.37 13.53 -16.63
C MET A 106 -4.16 12.37 -16.00
N TRP A 107 -5.00 11.68 -16.78
CA TRP A 107 -5.78 10.54 -16.29
C TRP A 107 -4.89 9.34 -15.95
N TRP A 108 -3.98 8.99 -16.86
CA TRP A 108 -3.02 7.89 -16.66
C TRP A 108 -2.05 8.14 -15.52
N ILE A 109 -1.55 9.37 -15.41
CA ILE A 109 -0.66 9.78 -14.31
C ILE A 109 -1.38 9.62 -12.97
N ARG A 110 -2.60 10.14 -12.84
CA ARG A 110 -3.39 10.01 -11.60
C ARG A 110 -3.69 8.55 -11.27
N ALA A 111 -4.10 7.75 -12.26
CA ALA A 111 -4.41 6.34 -12.07
C ALA A 111 -3.18 5.55 -11.58
N SER A 112 -2.01 5.77 -12.20
CA SER A 112 -0.75 5.13 -11.83
C SER A 112 -0.34 5.47 -10.39
N ILE A 113 -0.37 6.77 -10.04
CA ILE A 113 -0.08 7.22 -8.68
C ILE A 113 -1.06 6.63 -7.67
N GLN A 114 -2.36 6.67 -7.96
CA GLN A 114 -3.38 6.15 -7.04
C GLN A 114 -3.23 4.65 -6.81
N GLU A 115 -2.91 3.88 -7.84
CA GLU A 115 -2.67 2.45 -7.71
C GLU A 115 -1.42 2.15 -6.89
N TYR A 116 -0.33 2.91 -7.09
CA TYR A 116 0.87 2.81 -6.26
C TYR A 116 0.59 3.13 -4.79
N ILE A 117 -0.16 4.21 -4.51
CA ILE A 117 -0.51 4.59 -3.14
C ILE A 117 -1.32 3.48 -2.48
N LEU A 118 -2.35 2.96 -3.13
CA LEU A 118 -3.18 1.88 -2.56
C LEU A 118 -2.38 0.60 -2.28
N ARG A 119 -1.38 0.32 -3.12
CA ARG A 119 -0.50 -0.86 -2.97
C ARG A 119 0.53 -0.69 -1.87
N SER A 120 1.02 0.52 -1.63
CA SER A 120 2.23 0.77 -0.83
C SER A 120 1.98 1.54 0.46
N TRP A 121 0.75 2.01 0.71
CA TRP A 121 0.41 2.81 1.88
C TRP A 121 0.42 2.04 3.21
N SER A 122 0.14 0.74 3.18
CA SER A 122 0.25 -0.14 4.36
C SER A 122 0.85 -1.49 3.96
N LEU A 123 1.58 -2.10 4.88
CA LEU A 123 2.10 -3.47 4.82
C LEU A 123 0.96 -4.48 4.63
N VAL A 124 -0.19 -4.22 5.25
CA VAL A 124 -1.39 -5.04 5.09
C VAL A 124 -2.20 -4.50 3.92
N LYS A 125 -2.21 -5.28 2.84
CA LYS A 125 -2.90 -4.90 1.60
C LYS A 125 -4.38 -4.57 1.86
N LEU A 126 -4.77 -3.35 1.47
CA LEU A 126 -6.18 -2.95 1.45
C LEU A 126 -6.93 -3.69 0.35
N GLY A 127 -8.18 -4.04 0.63
CA GLY A 127 -9.07 -4.55 -0.40
C GLY A 127 -9.24 -3.51 -1.53
N THR A 128 -9.27 -3.98 -2.77
CA THR A 128 -9.25 -3.15 -3.98
C THR A 128 -10.65 -2.89 -4.55
N THR A 129 -11.72 -3.05 -3.75
CA THR A 129 -13.07 -2.80 -4.26
C THR A 129 -13.24 -1.33 -4.63
N SER A 130 -14.11 -1.05 -5.60
CA SER A 130 -14.38 0.32 -6.03
C SER A 130 -14.85 1.22 -4.87
N GLY A 131 -15.62 0.66 -3.94
CA GLY A 131 -16.06 1.34 -2.71
C GLY A 131 -14.89 1.68 -1.78
N GLN A 132 -14.00 0.71 -1.53
CA GLN A 132 -12.82 0.91 -0.70
C GLN A 132 -11.83 1.92 -1.31
N LYS A 133 -11.59 1.88 -2.62
CA LYS A 133 -10.75 2.89 -3.30
C LYS A 133 -11.35 4.29 -3.17
N LYS A 134 -12.68 4.42 -3.33
CA LYS A 134 -13.38 5.71 -3.20
C LYS A 134 -13.29 6.25 -1.77
N LEU A 135 -13.47 5.39 -0.77
CA LEU A 135 -13.31 5.73 0.63
C LEU A 135 -11.87 6.16 0.94
N PHE A 136 -10.87 5.38 0.54
CA PHE A 136 -9.46 5.68 0.82
C PHE A 136 -9.05 7.11 0.40
N PHE A 137 -9.41 7.53 -0.82
CA PHE A 137 -9.03 8.86 -1.32
C PHE A 137 -9.94 10.01 -0.83
N ASN A 138 -11.20 9.73 -0.46
CA ASN A 138 -12.18 10.79 -0.16
C ASN A 138 -12.64 10.85 1.30
N LEU A 139 -12.37 9.84 2.12
CA LEU A 139 -12.88 9.76 3.50
C LEU A 139 -12.41 10.95 4.33
N ARG A 140 -11.13 11.34 4.23
CA ARG A 140 -10.60 12.52 4.94
C ARG A 140 -11.33 13.80 4.55
N LYS A 141 -11.64 13.98 3.26
CA LYS A 141 -12.39 15.13 2.75
C LYS A 141 -13.85 15.09 3.19
N ALA A 142 -14.44 13.91 3.27
CA ALA A 142 -15.81 13.71 3.78
C ALA A 142 -15.89 14.03 5.28
N LYS A 143 -14.97 13.50 6.11
CA LYS A 143 -14.82 13.81 7.54
C LYS A 143 -14.69 15.31 7.78
N ALA A 144 -13.82 15.99 7.01
CA ALA A 144 -13.63 17.44 7.11
C ALA A 144 -14.92 18.24 6.81
N ARG A 145 -15.72 17.81 5.83
CA ARG A 145 -16.99 18.49 5.47
C ARG A 145 -18.03 18.43 6.58
N ILE A 146 -18.04 17.35 7.36
CA ILE A 146 -19.01 17.12 8.42
C ILE A 146 -18.47 17.50 9.82
N GLY A 147 -17.26 18.07 9.89
CA GLY A 147 -16.62 18.43 11.16
C GLY A 147 -16.18 17.23 12.02
N ALA A 148 -16.24 16.01 11.50
CA ALA A 148 -15.90 14.78 12.23
C ALA A 148 -14.41 14.41 12.03
N LEU A 149 -13.51 15.35 12.32
CA LEU A 149 -12.06 15.13 12.25
C LEU A 149 -11.49 14.45 13.50
N GLU A 150 -12.37 14.04 14.43
CA GLU A 150 -12.00 13.34 15.65
C GLU A 150 -11.19 12.06 15.36
N GLU A 151 -10.19 11.81 16.21
CA GLU A 151 -9.45 10.56 16.28
C GLU A 151 -10.32 9.50 16.97
N GLY A 152 -10.35 8.29 16.41
CA GLY A 152 -11.18 7.19 16.90
C GLY A 152 -12.39 6.87 16.03
N ASP A 153 -13.36 6.16 16.63
CA ASP A 153 -14.55 5.67 15.93
C ASP A 153 -15.53 6.82 15.62
N LEU A 154 -16.08 6.80 14.40
CA LEU A 154 -17.06 7.77 13.95
C LEU A 154 -18.41 7.53 14.63
N ARG A 155 -19.10 8.61 15.01
CA ARG A 155 -20.49 8.55 15.46
C ARG A 155 -21.38 7.89 14.38
N PRO A 156 -22.38 7.08 14.77
CA PRO A 156 -23.26 6.38 13.81
C PRO A 156 -23.90 7.30 12.76
N GLU A 157 -24.30 8.51 13.15
CA GLU A 157 -24.88 9.51 12.23
C GLU A 157 -23.90 9.95 11.13
N ASN A 158 -22.62 10.12 11.49
CA ASN A 158 -21.57 10.49 10.55
C ASN A 158 -21.23 9.34 9.60
N VAL A 159 -21.21 8.10 10.11
CA VAL A 159 -21.01 6.89 9.30
C VAL A 159 -22.09 6.78 8.24
N LYS A 160 -23.37 6.89 8.63
CA LYS A 160 -24.51 6.83 7.72
C LYS A 160 -24.47 7.92 6.65
N ARG A 161 -24.11 9.14 7.04
CA ARG A 161 -23.98 10.27 6.09
C ARG A 161 -22.87 10.03 5.08
N ILE A 162 -21.68 9.60 5.52
CA ILE A 162 -20.55 9.30 4.64
C ILE A 162 -20.88 8.12 3.71
N ALA A 163 -21.54 7.09 4.23
CA ALA A 163 -21.98 5.93 3.46
C ALA A 163 -22.90 6.33 2.30
N ASN A 164 -23.89 7.19 2.57
CA ASN A 164 -24.80 7.72 1.55
C ASN A 164 -24.08 8.63 0.55
N ASP A 165 -23.25 9.57 1.02
CA ASP A 165 -22.52 10.51 0.14
C ASP A 165 -21.56 9.79 -0.81
N LEU A 166 -20.90 8.73 -0.33
CA LEU A 166 -19.93 7.95 -1.09
C LEU A 166 -20.54 6.71 -1.76
N ASN A 167 -21.82 6.40 -1.53
CA ASN A 167 -22.52 5.23 -2.04
C ASN A 167 -21.76 3.91 -1.73
N VAL A 168 -21.49 3.69 -0.44
CA VAL A 168 -20.78 2.54 0.13
C VAL A 168 -21.50 2.08 1.39
N THR A 169 -21.18 0.89 1.90
CA THR A 169 -21.83 0.37 3.12
C THR A 169 -21.28 1.04 4.38
N GLU A 170 -22.09 1.13 5.43
CA GLU A 170 -21.65 1.64 6.74
C GLU A 170 -20.48 0.82 7.32
N ALA A 171 -20.51 -0.50 7.11
CA ALA A 171 -19.43 -1.41 7.51
C ALA A 171 -18.10 -1.08 6.82
N GLU A 172 -18.12 -0.75 5.52
CA GLU A 172 -16.92 -0.32 4.80
C GLU A 172 -16.38 1.03 5.33
N VAL A 173 -17.26 1.96 5.70
CA VAL A 173 -16.85 3.25 6.29
C VAL A 173 -16.15 3.05 7.63
N VAL A 174 -16.74 2.25 8.53
CA VAL A 174 -16.17 1.94 9.85
C VAL A 174 -14.82 1.24 9.70
N SER A 175 -14.76 0.19 8.87
CA SER A 175 -13.54 -0.56 8.60
C SER A 175 -12.43 0.33 8.03
N MET A 176 -12.76 1.19 7.06
CA MET A 176 -11.78 2.12 6.48
C MET A 176 -11.33 3.19 7.49
N ASN A 177 -12.25 3.75 8.30
CA ASN A 177 -11.89 4.75 9.31
C ASN A 177 -10.91 4.21 10.35
N ARG A 178 -11.14 2.97 10.82
CA ARG A 178 -10.22 2.31 11.76
C ARG A 178 -8.84 2.09 11.15
N ARG A 179 -8.79 1.59 9.91
CA ARG A 179 -7.53 1.40 9.18
C ARG A 179 -6.76 2.70 8.94
N MET A 180 -7.46 3.77 8.56
CA MET A 180 -6.83 5.08 8.34
C MET A 180 -6.37 5.77 9.62
N SER A 181 -6.92 5.39 10.78
CA SER A 181 -6.54 5.95 12.08
C SER A 181 -5.35 5.23 12.73
N GLY A 182 -5.20 3.92 12.51
CA GLY A 182 -4.15 3.09 13.11
C GLY A 182 -3.17 2.57 12.07
N GLY A 183 -2.26 3.44 11.61
CA GLY A 183 -1.20 3.07 10.65
C GLY A 183 -0.27 1.97 11.20
N ASP A 184 0.57 1.43 10.32
CA ASP A 184 1.49 0.35 10.70
C ASP A 184 2.53 0.86 11.71
N ALA A 185 2.61 0.23 12.88
CA ALA A 185 3.58 0.55 13.91
C ALA A 185 4.76 -0.43 13.88
N SER A 186 5.97 0.08 14.10
CA SER A 186 7.16 -0.76 14.22
C SER A 186 7.24 -1.38 15.60
N LEU A 187 7.39 -2.71 15.67
CA LEU A 187 7.67 -3.42 16.91
C LEU A 187 9.02 -3.03 17.54
N ASN A 188 9.94 -2.51 16.72
CA ASN A 188 11.24 -2.01 17.17
C ASN A 188 11.18 -0.54 17.62
N ALA A 189 10.01 0.12 17.59
CA ALA A 189 9.92 1.48 18.10
C ALA A 189 10.08 1.48 19.63
N THR A 190 10.89 2.42 20.12
CA THR A 190 11.19 2.55 21.55
C THR A 190 10.01 3.17 22.29
N VAL A 191 9.61 2.57 23.42
CA VAL A 191 8.43 2.98 24.20
C VAL A 191 8.77 4.09 25.22
N SER A 192 10.02 4.16 25.69
CA SER A 192 10.50 5.18 26.62
C SER A 192 11.98 5.54 26.36
N SER A 193 12.34 6.81 26.55
CA SER A 193 13.72 7.32 26.45
C SER A 193 14.41 7.51 27.80
N ASP A 194 13.69 7.40 28.92
CA ASP A 194 14.09 7.99 30.20
C ASP A 194 14.48 6.97 31.29
N GLY A 195 14.84 5.74 30.91
CA GLY A 195 15.29 4.69 31.85
C GLY A 195 16.45 3.84 31.29
N GLU A 196 17.14 3.11 32.15
CA GLU A 196 18.31 2.23 31.90
C GLU A 196 18.05 1.02 30.98
N GLY A 197 17.34 1.23 29.87
CA GLY A 197 17.06 0.25 28.84
C GLY A 197 16.16 0.86 27.77
N THR A 198 16.60 0.85 26.52
CA THR A 198 15.76 1.21 25.37
C THR A 198 14.77 0.08 25.10
N MET A 199 13.68 0.04 25.88
CA MET A 199 12.60 -0.94 25.70
C MET A 199 11.85 -0.69 24.40
N GLN A 200 11.59 -1.76 23.66
CA GLN A 200 10.88 -1.78 22.38
C GLN A 200 9.47 -2.35 22.56
N TRP A 201 8.56 -2.08 21.61
CA TRP A 201 7.19 -2.63 21.66
C TRP A 201 7.15 -4.15 21.69
N GLN A 202 8.07 -4.82 20.99
CA GLN A 202 8.15 -6.29 20.99
C GLN A 202 8.38 -6.89 22.38
N ASP A 203 9.03 -6.14 23.29
CA ASP A 203 9.36 -6.65 24.64
C ASP A 203 8.11 -6.76 25.53
N TRP A 204 7.00 -6.10 25.15
CA TRP A 204 5.71 -6.14 25.83
C TRP A 204 4.76 -7.19 25.26
N LEU A 205 5.13 -7.83 24.14
CA LEU A 205 4.27 -8.81 23.49
C LEU A 205 4.39 -10.14 24.22
N GLU A 206 3.33 -10.55 24.89
CA GLU A 206 3.22 -11.86 25.51
C GLU A 206 3.01 -12.94 24.44
N ASP A 207 3.69 -14.08 24.60
CA ASP A 207 3.44 -15.28 23.82
C ASP A 207 2.42 -16.15 24.57
N GLU A 208 1.16 -16.10 24.17
CA GLU A 208 0.05 -16.83 24.80
C GLU A 208 0.20 -18.36 24.68
N ASP A 209 0.98 -18.85 23.71
CA ASP A 209 1.23 -20.27 23.49
C ASP A 209 2.50 -20.77 24.21
N ALA A 210 3.25 -19.90 24.89
CA ALA A 210 4.51 -20.25 25.55
C ALA A 210 4.32 -20.91 26.93
N ASP A 211 3.37 -21.84 27.08
CA ASP A 211 3.21 -22.65 28.29
C ASP A 211 3.89 -24.02 28.14
N GLN A 212 5.20 -24.03 28.36
CA GLN A 212 6.00 -25.25 28.30
C GLN A 212 5.56 -26.31 29.33
N ALA A 213 5.07 -25.88 30.49
CA ALA A 213 4.66 -26.79 31.55
C ALA A 213 3.32 -27.46 31.20
N GLY A 214 2.32 -26.68 30.78
CA GLY A 214 1.04 -27.20 30.33
C GLY A 214 1.15 -28.04 29.06
N ASP A 215 2.04 -27.69 28.13
CA ASP A 215 2.30 -28.51 26.95
C ASP A 215 2.96 -29.84 27.29
N TYR A 216 3.90 -29.85 28.25
CA TYR A 216 4.48 -31.07 28.76
C TYR A 216 3.43 -31.94 29.46
N GLU A 217 2.61 -31.37 30.34
CA GLU A 217 1.54 -32.06 31.06
C GLU A 217 0.54 -32.70 30.08
N LYS A 218 0.06 -31.96 29.07
CA LYS A 218 -0.86 -32.50 28.06
C LYS A 218 -0.24 -33.67 27.28
N ARG A 219 1.06 -33.61 26.98
CA ARG A 219 1.78 -34.67 26.27
C ARG A 219 1.94 -35.92 27.14
N ASP A 220 2.36 -35.73 28.40
CA ASP A 220 2.49 -36.81 29.38
C ASP A 220 1.13 -37.49 29.65
N GLU A 221 0.07 -36.69 29.86
CA GLU A 221 -1.28 -37.20 30.04
C GLU A 221 -1.77 -37.98 28.82
N LEU A 222 -1.51 -37.50 27.61
CA LEU A 222 -1.88 -38.20 26.37
C LEU A 222 -1.15 -39.54 26.23
N GLU A 223 0.13 -39.59 26.58
CA GLU A 223 0.94 -40.82 26.55
C GLU A 223 0.39 -41.85 27.54
N VAL A 224 0.18 -41.44 28.79
CA VAL A 224 -0.42 -42.29 29.84
C VAL A 224 -1.80 -42.79 29.40
N ARG A 225 -2.67 -41.92 28.86
CA ARG A 225 -3.99 -42.32 28.35
C ARG A 225 -3.90 -43.31 27.20
N ARG A 226 -2.93 -43.15 26.28
CA ARG A 226 -2.73 -44.07 25.16
C ARG A 226 -2.25 -45.44 25.65
N ASP A 227 -1.37 -45.47 26.63
CA ASP A 227 -0.87 -46.72 27.20
C ASP A 227 -1.97 -47.46 27.96
N LEU A 228 -2.77 -46.74 28.74
CA LEU A 228 -3.97 -47.30 29.39
C LEU A 228 -4.99 -47.80 28.38
N LEU A 229 -5.22 -47.06 27.28
CA LEU A 229 -6.09 -47.51 26.20
C LEU A 229 -5.57 -48.81 25.57
N THR A 230 -4.26 -48.89 25.31
CA THR A 230 -3.62 -50.08 24.75
C THR A 230 -3.78 -51.29 25.66
N GLN A 231 -3.59 -51.12 26.98
CA GLN A 231 -3.84 -52.17 27.96
C GLN A 231 -5.31 -52.58 28.03
N ALA A 232 -6.24 -51.61 27.99
CA ALA A 232 -7.67 -51.89 27.98
C ALA A 232 -8.12 -52.64 26.71
N MET A 233 -7.48 -52.36 25.57
CA MET A 233 -7.75 -53.09 24.33
C MET A 233 -7.46 -54.59 24.50
N ASP A 234 -6.48 -55.00 25.31
CA ASP A 234 -6.11 -56.42 25.47
C ASP A 234 -7.18 -57.32 26.08
N VAL A 235 -8.20 -56.74 26.72
CA VAL A 235 -9.37 -57.48 27.24
C VAL A 235 -10.35 -57.85 26.10
N LEU A 236 -10.32 -57.13 24.99
CA LEU A 236 -11.25 -57.29 23.88
C LEU A 236 -10.85 -58.45 22.96
N ASN A 237 -11.84 -59.07 22.31
CA ASN A 237 -11.57 -60.07 21.29
C ASN A 237 -11.07 -59.45 19.97
N ASP A 238 -10.45 -60.26 19.11
CA ASP A 238 -9.83 -59.76 17.86
C ASP A 238 -10.81 -59.01 16.96
N ARG A 239 -12.09 -59.40 16.95
CA ARG A 239 -13.14 -58.74 16.18
C ARG A 239 -13.50 -57.37 16.76
N GLU A 240 -13.59 -57.23 18.07
CA GLU A 240 -13.85 -55.97 18.77
C GLU A 240 -12.68 -54.99 18.63
N LYS A 241 -11.44 -55.49 18.75
CA LYS A 241 -10.23 -54.70 18.49
C LYS A 241 -10.22 -54.14 17.07
N ASP A 242 -10.49 -54.98 16.07
CA ASP A 242 -10.49 -54.56 14.65
C ASP A 242 -11.58 -53.51 14.36
N ILE A 243 -12.78 -53.68 14.94
CA ILE A 243 -13.87 -52.69 14.82
C ILE A 243 -13.46 -51.32 15.40
N LEU A 244 -12.83 -51.29 16.58
CA LEU A 244 -12.41 -50.04 17.21
C LEU A 244 -11.26 -49.36 16.46
N THR A 245 -10.31 -50.14 15.94
CA THR A 245 -9.13 -49.62 15.24
C THR A 245 -9.50 -49.05 13.86
N GLN A 246 -10.50 -49.62 13.19
CA GLN A 246 -11.01 -49.13 11.89
C GLN A 246 -12.00 -47.96 12.01
N ARG A 247 -12.48 -47.65 13.22
CA ARG A 247 -13.41 -46.54 13.46
C ARG A 247 -12.63 -45.22 13.56
N ARG A 248 -12.63 -44.45 12.47
CA ARG A 248 -12.16 -43.05 12.45
C ARG A 248 -13.11 -42.12 13.18
#